data_AF-A0A7V9G830-F1
#
_entry.id   AF-A0A7V9G830-F1
#
_cell.length_a   1.000
_cell.length_b   1.000
_cell.length_c   1.000
_cell.angle_alpha   90.00
_cell.angle_beta   90.00
_cell.angle_gamma   90.00
#
_symmetry.space_group_name_H-M   'P 1'
#
loop_
_entity.id
_entity.type
_entity.pdbx_description
1 polymer ?
#
loop_
_entity_poly.entity_id
_entity_poly.type
_entity_poly.pdbx_seq_one_letter_code
_entity_poly.pdbx_strand_id
1 'polypeptide(L)'
;MEGAHPTTERPASHDEFAAFLERYHIDLALQKRHFMRLAVGLTASLAVVAYNAFHRHADQGLNERTNAIEWTILVHLILCLLVILVYGWRLRAQLRGHAETMREQVLRVVDFVHRWGNLLLFLAATGHGVLVFGTMLGLDVFSRDGRVLLITLAPTLLVIIHGITQIPTRDRLVSIHDRVVS
;
A
#
# COMPACT_ATOMS: atom_id res chain seq x y z
N MET A 1 -28.06 25.94 -37.51
CA MET A 1 -26.62 26.20 -37.66
C MET A 1 -26.16 26.84 -36.36
N GLU A 2 -25.81 26.02 -35.37
CA GLU A 2 -24.41 25.61 -35.13
C GLU A 2 -23.56 26.82 -34.72
N GLY A 3 -23.59 27.12 -33.42
CA GLY A 3 -22.63 27.99 -32.75
C GLY A 3 -21.91 27.16 -31.71
N ALA A 4 -20.71 26.73 -32.06
CA ALA A 4 -19.88 25.84 -31.28
C ALA A 4 -19.61 26.42 -29.88
N HIS A 5 -19.86 25.62 -28.84
CA HIS A 5 -19.25 25.80 -27.52
C HIS A 5 -18.08 24.81 -27.39
N PRO A 6 -16.84 25.22 -27.73
CA PRO A 6 -15.68 24.54 -27.20
C PRO A 6 -14.75 25.58 -26.58
N THR A 7 -14.51 25.44 -25.28
CA THR A 7 -13.19 25.57 -24.67
C THR A 7 -13.33 25.17 -23.22
N THR A 8 -13.22 23.87 -23.00
CA THR A 8 -12.73 23.30 -21.75
C THR A 8 -11.43 24.01 -21.36
N GLU A 9 -11.52 25.05 -20.53
CA GLU A 9 -10.40 25.68 -19.82
C GLU A 9 -9.80 24.69 -18.81
N ARG A 10 -9.17 23.62 -19.32
CA ARG A 10 -8.41 22.65 -18.53
C ARG A 10 -6.94 22.40 -18.94
N PRO A 11 -6.21 23.31 -19.61
CA PRO A 11 -4.76 23.15 -19.77
C PRO A 11 -3.92 23.88 -18.71
N ALA A 12 -4.36 25.04 -18.21
CA ALA A 12 -3.51 25.90 -17.37
C ALA A 12 -3.15 25.28 -16.00
N SER A 13 -4.11 24.68 -15.30
CA SER A 13 -3.88 24.12 -13.96
C SER A 13 -3.04 22.83 -13.97
N HIS A 14 -3.17 22.02 -15.03
CA HIS A 14 -2.39 20.79 -15.24
C HIS A 14 -0.90 21.10 -15.44
N ASP A 15 -0.61 22.04 -16.34
CA ASP A 15 0.76 22.42 -16.69
C ASP A 15 1.45 23.17 -15.55
N GLU A 16 0.71 24.01 -14.82
CA GLU A 16 1.21 24.66 -13.60
C GLU A 16 1.55 23.65 -12.51
N PHE A 17 0.71 22.62 -12.30
CA PHE A 17 0.98 21.55 -11.32
C PHE A 17 2.22 20.75 -11.70
N ALA A 18 2.34 20.35 -12.97
CA ALA A 18 3.49 19.62 -13.49
C ALA A 18 4.79 20.43 -13.37
N ALA A 19 4.76 21.71 -13.73
CA ALA A 19 5.89 22.62 -13.59
C ALA A 19 6.28 22.83 -12.12
N PHE A 20 5.31 22.88 -11.20
CA PHE A 20 5.59 22.97 -9.77
C PHE A 20 6.29 21.70 -9.25
N LEU A 21 5.81 20.51 -9.62
CA LEU A 21 6.46 19.25 -9.25
C LEU A 21 7.92 19.19 -9.71
N GLU A 22 8.18 19.60 -10.95
CA GLU A 22 9.51 19.60 -11.57
C GLU A 22 10.44 20.61 -10.89
N ARG A 23 9.97 21.85 -10.67
CA ARG A 23 10.76 22.92 -10.04
C ARG A 23 11.27 22.54 -8.64
N TYR A 24 10.49 21.75 -7.90
CA TYR A 24 10.83 21.34 -6.53
C TYR A 24 11.32 19.90 -6.43
N HIS A 25 11.48 19.18 -7.56
CA HIS A 25 11.90 17.77 -7.61
C HIS A 25 11.11 16.86 -6.66
N ILE A 26 9.81 17.12 -6.53
CA ILE A 26 8.94 16.42 -5.58
C ILE A 26 8.77 14.96 -5.99
N ASP A 27 8.69 14.70 -7.29
CA ASP A 27 8.62 13.37 -7.88
C ASP A 27 9.84 12.51 -7.50
N LEU A 28 11.05 13.03 -7.61
CA LEU A 28 12.29 12.31 -7.23
C LEU A 28 12.32 11.99 -5.74
N ALA A 29 11.93 12.95 -4.89
CA ALA A 29 11.85 12.74 -3.44
C ALA A 29 10.81 11.67 -3.07
N LEU A 30 9.66 11.67 -3.74
CA LEU A 30 8.61 10.67 -3.57
C LEU A 30 9.06 9.29 -4.04
N GLN A 31 9.72 9.20 -5.19
CA GLN A 31 10.26 7.94 -5.72
C GLN A 31 11.29 7.33 -4.76
N LYS A 32 12.23 8.14 -4.24
CA LYS A 32 13.23 7.66 -3.27
C LYS A 32 12.57 7.09 -2.01
N ARG A 33 11.57 7.79 -1.45
CA ARG A 33 10.82 7.30 -0.28
C ARG A 33 10.01 6.05 -0.61
N HIS A 34 9.45 5.97 -1.80
CA HIS A 34 8.72 4.81 -2.29
C HIS A 34 9.61 3.56 -2.40
N PHE A 35 10.77 3.67 -3.03
CA PHE A 35 11.75 2.57 -3.09
C PHE A 35 12.27 2.16 -1.72
N MET A 36 12.48 3.11 -0.81
CA MET A 36 12.88 2.79 0.57
C MET A 36 11.81 1.96 1.29
N ARG A 37 10.53 2.30 1.14
CA ARG A 37 9.42 1.50 1.71
C ARG A 37 9.36 0.10 1.09
N LEU A 38 9.52 0.00 -0.23
CA LEU A 38 9.56 -1.29 -0.92
C LEU A 38 10.73 -2.15 -0.44
N ALA A 39 11.92 -1.57 -0.30
CA ALA A 39 13.10 -2.24 0.22
C ALA A 39 12.85 -2.74 1.66
N VAL A 40 12.32 -1.90 2.55
CA VAL A 40 11.97 -2.30 3.92
C VAL A 40 10.94 -3.43 3.94
N GLY A 41 9.89 -3.34 3.13
CA GLY A 41 8.87 -4.39 3.04
C GLY A 41 9.45 -5.72 2.55
N LEU A 42 10.30 -5.69 1.53
CA LEU A 42 10.96 -6.88 0.97
C LEU A 42 11.96 -7.50 1.95
N THR A 43 12.82 -6.70 2.59
CA THR A 43 13.80 -7.22 3.55
C THR A 43 13.14 -7.79 4.79
N ALA A 44 12.10 -7.15 5.31
CA ALA A 44 11.30 -7.69 6.42
C ALA A 44 10.64 -9.02 6.05
N SER A 45 10.07 -9.12 4.84
CA SER A 45 9.45 -10.35 4.37
C SER A 45 10.46 -11.50 4.25
N LEU A 46 11.64 -11.20 3.68
CA LEU A 46 12.72 -12.16 3.58
C LEU A 46 13.20 -12.62 4.95
N ALA A 47 13.34 -11.70 5.91
CA ALA A 47 13.74 -12.02 7.28
C ALA A 47 12.73 -12.93 7.99
N VAL A 48 11.43 -12.68 7.81
CA VAL A 48 10.35 -13.48 8.40
C VAL A 48 10.29 -14.88 7.79
N VAL A 49 10.44 -15.00 6.46
CA VAL A 49 10.50 -16.30 5.78
C VAL A 49 11.75 -17.07 6.20
N ALA A 50 12.91 -16.40 6.28
CA ALA A 50 14.14 -17.01 6.77
C ALA A 50 14.00 -17.48 8.23
N TYR A 51 13.41 -16.66 9.10
CA TYR A 51 13.12 -17.02 10.49
C TYR A 51 12.27 -18.28 10.57
N ASN A 52 11.19 -18.36 9.78
CA ASN A 52 10.34 -19.55 9.70
C ASN A 52 11.11 -20.78 9.20
N ALA A 53 11.93 -20.63 8.17
CA ALA A 53 12.75 -21.72 7.62
C ALA A 53 13.75 -22.29 8.65
N PHE A 54 14.36 -21.44 9.46
CA PHE A 54 15.31 -21.87 10.49
C PHE A 54 14.62 -22.46 11.73
N HIS A 55 13.41 -22.03 12.05
CA HIS A 55 12.63 -22.50 13.20
C HIS A 55 11.63 -23.58 12.79
N ARG A 56 12.08 -24.57 12.02
CA ARG A 56 11.21 -25.67 11.58
C ARG A 56 10.86 -26.57 12.76
N HIS A 57 9.64 -26.46 13.28
CA HIS A 57 9.15 -27.30 14.37
C HIS A 57 8.59 -28.60 13.79
N ALA A 58 9.15 -29.74 14.19
CA ALA A 58 8.66 -31.07 13.84
C ALA A 58 7.79 -31.58 14.99
N ASP A 59 6.51 -31.16 15.08
CA ASP A 59 5.68 -31.62 16.20
C ASP A 59 4.24 -32.00 15.83
N GLN A 60 3.81 -33.14 16.39
CA GLN A 60 2.64 -33.93 16.04
C GLN A 60 1.33 -33.47 16.73
N GLY A 61 1.30 -32.28 17.33
CA GLY A 61 0.14 -31.73 18.08
C GLY A 61 -0.67 -30.65 17.36
N LEU A 62 -0.57 -30.57 16.03
CA LEU A 62 -1.01 -29.40 15.25
C LEU A 62 -2.53 -29.26 15.06
N ASN A 63 -3.29 -30.37 14.98
CA ASN A 63 -4.67 -30.32 14.45
C ASN A 63 -5.64 -29.38 15.21
N GLU A 64 -5.56 -29.28 16.54
CA GLU A 64 -6.43 -28.36 17.30
C GLU A 64 -5.98 -26.90 17.22
N ARG A 65 -4.67 -26.67 17.08
CA ARG A 65 -4.09 -25.32 16.97
C ARG A 65 -4.30 -24.73 15.58
N THR A 66 -4.32 -25.58 14.54
CA THR A 66 -4.51 -25.16 13.15
C THR A 66 -5.82 -24.39 12.95
N ASN A 67 -6.95 -24.88 13.50
CA ASN A 67 -8.24 -24.19 13.38
C ASN A 67 -8.22 -22.78 14.00
N ALA A 68 -7.65 -22.63 15.21
CA ALA A 68 -7.57 -21.32 15.86
C ALA A 68 -6.71 -20.33 15.05
N ILE A 69 -5.64 -20.82 14.43
CA ILE A 69 -4.74 -20.00 13.62
C ILE A 69 -5.37 -19.64 12.27
N GLU A 70 -6.06 -20.57 11.62
CA GLU A 70 -6.85 -20.28 10.41
C GLU A 70 -7.87 -19.17 10.65
N TRP A 71 -8.62 -19.24 11.75
CA TRP A 71 -9.55 -18.18 12.15
C TRP A 71 -8.84 -16.86 12.41
N THR A 72 -7.69 -16.89 13.10
CA THR A 72 -6.88 -15.69 13.36
C THR A 72 -6.43 -15.04 12.04
N ILE A 73 -5.99 -15.84 11.08
CA ILE A 73 -5.53 -15.39 9.76
C ILE A 73 -6.71 -14.83 8.96
N LEU A 74 -7.85 -15.52 8.95
CA LEU A 74 -9.06 -15.06 8.28
C LEU A 74 -9.54 -13.71 8.85
N VAL A 75 -9.64 -13.59 10.17
CA VAL A 75 -10.01 -12.34 10.85
C VAL A 75 -9.01 -11.24 10.53
N HIS A 76 -7.71 -11.53 10.54
CA HIS A 76 -6.67 -10.58 10.17
C HIS A 76 -6.84 -10.06 8.73
N LEU A 77 -7.12 -10.93 7.77
CA LEU A 77 -7.34 -10.53 6.37
C LEU A 77 -8.60 -9.68 6.21
N ILE A 78 -9.69 -10.04 6.90
CA ILE A 78 -10.92 -9.23 6.91
C ILE A 78 -10.64 -7.85 7.51
N LEU A 79 -9.91 -7.76 8.62
CA LEU A 79 -9.52 -6.49 9.23
C LEU A 79 -8.63 -5.67 8.30
N CYS A 80 -7.65 -6.28 7.64
CA CYS A 80 -6.82 -5.60 6.65
C CYS A 80 -7.65 -5.04 5.49
N LEU A 81 -8.60 -5.83 4.96
CA LEU A 81 -9.51 -5.40 3.91
C LEU A 81 -10.37 -4.22 4.37
N LEU A 82 -10.98 -4.31 5.55
CA LEU A 82 -11.79 -3.23 6.12
C LEU A 82 -10.97 -1.95 6.31
N VAL A 83 -9.74 -2.07 6.81
CA VAL A 83 -8.81 -0.93 6.97
C VAL A 83 -8.49 -0.30 5.62
N ILE A 84 -8.20 -1.09 4.58
CA ILE A 84 -7.95 -0.57 3.22
C ILE A 84 -9.19 0.16 2.68
N LEU A 85 -10.38 -0.41 2.84
CA LEU A 85 -11.63 0.17 2.34
C LEU A 85 -11.97 1.48 3.07
N VAL A 86 -12.00 1.46 4.41
CA VAL A 86 -12.35 2.61 5.24
C VAL A 86 -11.31 3.72 5.08
N TYR A 87 -10.02 3.38 5.16
CA TYR A 87 -8.95 4.36 5.04
C TYR A 87 -8.86 4.89 3.61
N GLY A 88 -9.03 4.05 2.59
CA GLY A 88 -9.04 4.47 1.19
C GLY A 88 -10.21 5.39 0.86
N TRP A 89 -11.41 5.09 1.38
CA TRP A 89 -12.55 5.98 1.25
C TRP A 89 -12.30 7.33 1.93
N ARG A 90 -11.83 7.31 3.18
CA ARG A 90 -11.50 8.52 3.95
C ARG A 90 -10.43 9.37 3.26
N LEU A 91 -9.38 8.74 2.73
CA LEU A 91 -8.27 9.43 2.09
C LEU A 91 -8.70 10.07 0.75
N ARG A 92 -9.55 9.38 -0.03
CA ARG A 92 -10.17 9.95 -1.23
C ARG A 92 -11.10 11.11 -0.90
N ALA A 93 -11.89 11.01 0.17
CA ALA A 93 -12.74 12.10 0.62
C ALA A 93 -11.93 13.34 1.02
N GLN A 94 -10.81 13.16 1.73
CA GLN A 94 -9.89 14.26 2.06
C GLN A 94 -9.26 14.91 0.82
N LEU A 95 -9.01 14.12 -0.22
CA LEU A 95 -8.41 14.61 -1.46
C LEU A 95 -9.37 15.53 -2.22
N ARG A 96 -10.70 15.28 -2.17
CA ARG A 96 -11.77 16.07 -2.82
C ARG A 96 -12.07 17.43 -2.18
N GLY A 97 -11.38 17.82 -1.11
CA GLY A 97 -11.59 19.14 -0.51
C GLY A 97 -11.21 20.27 -1.48
N HIS A 98 -11.78 21.46 -1.31
CA HIS A 98 -11.34 22.66 -2.03
C HIS A 98 -9.95 23.08 -1.53
N ALA A 99 -9.00 23.33 -2.44
CA ALA A 99 -7.67 23.83 -2.14
C ALA A 99 -7.55 25.21 -2.79
N GLU A 100 -7.12 26.21 -2.00
CA GLU A 100 -7.10 27.61 -2.46
C GLU A 100 -5.85 27.91 -3.28
N THR A 101 -4.77 27.15 -3.04
CA THR A 101 -3.47 27.39 -3.68
C THR A 101 -2.92 26.15 -4.38
N MET A 102 -2.12 26.36 -5.45
CA MET A 102 -1.41 25.28 -6.15
C MET A 102 -0.51 24.48 -5.20
N ARG A 103 0.15 25.16 -4.25
CA ARG A 103 0.97 24.52 -3.22
C ARG A 103 0.16 23.54 -2.37
N GLU A 104 -1.05 23.92 -1.94
CA GLU A 104 -1.93 23.04 -1.18
C GLU A 104 -2.40 21.84 -2.00
N GLN A 105 -2.70 22.04 -3.28
CA GLN A 105 -3.08 20.94 -4.18
C GLN A 105 -1.95 19.91 -4.27
N VAL A 106 -0.71 20.36 -4.50
CA VAL A 106 0.48 19.49 -4.54
C VAL A 106 0.68 18.78 -3.20
N LEU A 107 0.62 19.51 -2.08
CA LEU A 107 0.78 18.93 -0.74
C LEU A 107 -0.27 17.87 -0.43
N ARG A 108 -1.53 18.06 -0.86
CA ARG A 108 -2.58 17.05 -0.66
C ARG A 108 -2.31 15.76 -1.45
N VAL A 109 -1.87 15.86 -2.70
CA VAL A 109 -1.50 14.69 -3.51
C VAL A 109 -0.28 13.98 -2.90
N VAL A 110 0.73 14.73 -2.48
CA VAL A 110 1.93 14.21 -1.80
C VAL A 110 1.54 13.49 -0.50
N ASP A 111 0.72 14.11 0.34
CA ASP A 111 0.23 13.54 1.59
C ASP A 111 -0.60 12.28 1.36
N PHE A 112 -1.45 12.27 0.32
CA PHE A 112 -2.20 11.10 -0.08
C PHE A 112 -1.27 9.92 -0.42
N VAL A 113 -0.29 10.14 -1.30
CA VAL A 113 0.69 9.11 -1.69
C VAL A 113 1.50 8.64 -0.47
N HIS A 114 1.86 9.56 0.42
CA HIS A 114 2.59 9.21 1.64
C HIS A 114 1.78 8.36 2.61
N ARG A 115 0.55 8.79 2.93
CA ARG A 115 -0.34 8.08 3.86
C ARG A 115 -0.73 6.71 3.31
N TRP A 116 -1.02 6.62 2.02
CA TRP A 116 -1.33 5.35 1.38
C TRP A 116 -0.17 4.36 1.45
N GLY A 117 1.05 4.79 1.11
CA GLY A 117 2.23 3.93 1.21
C GLY A 117 2.56 3.52 2.65
N ASN A 118 2.36 4.40 3.64
CA ASN A 118 2.55 4.06 5.05
C ASN A 118 1.50 3.06 5.55
N LEU A 119 0.24 3.21 5.12
CA LEU A 119 -0.83 2.26 5.45
C LEU A 119 -0.47 0.86 4.95
N LEU A 120 -0.07 0.75 3.69
CA LEU A 120 0.31 -0.52 3.09
C LEU A 120 1.49 -1.18 3.82
N LEU A 121 2.52 -0.39 4.15
CA LEU A 121 3.66 -0.90 4.92
C LEU A 121 3.25 -1.36 6.32
N PHE A 122 2.35 -0.64 6.99
CA PHE A 122 1.81 -1.05 8.28
C PHE A 122 1.04 -2.37 8.19
N LEU A 123 0.21 -2.55 7.17
CA LEU A 123 -0.52 -3.81 6.94
C LEU A 123 0.42 -4.97 6.60
N ALA A 124 1.51 -4.72 5.88
CA ALA A 124 2.55 -5.74 5.68
C ALA A 124 3.19 -6.16 7.01
N ALA A 125 3.55 -5.18 7.84
CA ALA A 125 4.16 -5.44 9.14
C ALA A 125 3.25 -6.23 10.08
N THR A 126 1.93 -5.99 10.06
CA THR A 126 0.99 -6.80 10.85
C THR A 126 0.89 -8.23 10.32
N GLY A 127 0.89 -8.44 9.00
CA GLY A 127 0.97 -9.78 8.40
C GLY A 127 2.25 -10.53 8.77
N HIS A 128 3.40 -9.83 8.77
CA HIS A 128 4.68 -10.36 9.27
C HIS A 128 4.60 -10.79 10.72
N GLY A 129 3.98 -9.98 11.59
CA GLY A 129 3.77 -10.32 12.99
C GLY A 129 2.92 -11.59 13.17
N VAL A 130 1.84 -11.74 12.38
CA VAL A 130 1.01 -12.95 12.39
C VAL A 130 1.82 -14.18 11.95
N LEU A 131 2.68 -14.05 10.94
CA LEU A 131 3.52 -15.17 10.48
C LEU A 131 4.55 -15.58 11.54
N VAL A 132 5.23 -14.62 12.17
CA VAL A 132 6.17 -14.90 13.27
C VAL A 132 5.44 -15.57 14.44
N PHE A 133 4.26 -15.06 14.81
CA PHE A 133 3.44 -15.65 15.87
C PHE A 133 3.01 -17.09 15.53
N GLY A 134 2.54 -17.33 14.30
CA GLY A 134 2.21 -18.67 13.82
C GLY A 134 3.41 -19.61 13.84
N THR A 135 4.60 -19.10 13.49
CA THR A 135 5.87 -19.84 13.59
C THR A 135 6.16 -20.26 15.03
N MET A 136 5.99 -19.35 16.00
CA MET A 136 6.18 -19.64 17.42
C MET A 136 5.17 -20.67 17.95
N LEU A 137 4.00 -20.77 17.34
CA LEU A 137 3.00 -21.80 17.65
C LEU A 137 3.26 -23.15 16.96
N GLY A 138 4.35 -23.25 16.19
CA GLY A 138 4.79 -24.47 15.52
C GLY A 138 4.31 -24.62 14.08
N LEU A 139 3.75 -23.57 13.45
CA LEU A 139 3.41 -23.62 12.03
C LEU A 139 4.64 -23.37 11.14
N ASP A 140 4.84 -24.26 10.17
CA ASP A 140 5.89 -24.18 9.17
C ASP A 140 5.29 -23.79 7.82
N VAL A 141 5.81 -22.72 7.19
CA VAL A 141 5.40 -22.24 5.86
C VAL A 141 5.64 -23.32 4.78
N PHE A 142 6.63 -24.19 4.98
CA PHE A 142 7.01 -25.24 4.04
C PHE A 142 6.33 -26.59 4.34
N SER A 143 5.45 -26.64 5.34
CA SER A 143 4.62 -27.82 5.61
C SER A 143 3.43 -27.91 4.65
N ARG A 144 2.73 -29.05 4.66
CA ARG A 144 1.51 -29.27 3.85
C ARG A 144 0.42 -28.24 4.17
N ASP A 145 0.39 -27.77 5.43
CA ASP A 145 -0.57 -26.79 5.95
C ASP A 145 -0.02 -25.35 5.92
N GLY A 146 1.25 -25.16 5.50
CA GLY A 146 1.92 -23.86 5.40
C GLY A 146 1.27 -22.89 4.42
N ARG A 147 0.33 -23.38 3.59
CA ARG A 147 -0.51 -22.54 2.72
C ARG A 147 -1.27 -21.46 3.48
N VAL A 148 -1.75 -21.78 4.69
CA VAL A 148 -2.50 -20.82 5.51
C VAL A 148 -1.59 -19.65 5.93
N LEU A 149 -0.34 -19.94 6.32
CA LEU A 149 0.66 -18.92 6.62
C LEU A 149 1.05 -18.11 5.38
N LEU A 150 1.14 -18.71 4.19
CA LEU A 150 1.43 -17.96 2.96
C LEU A 150 0.38 -16.89 2.68
N ILE A 151 -0.90 -17.13 3.02
CA ILE A 151 -1.95 -16.13 2.83
C ILE A 151 -1.73 -14.90 3.74
N THR A 152 -1.07 -15.04 4.88
CA THR A 152 -0.71 -13.88 5.73
C THR A 152 0.28 -12.93 5.06
N LEU A 153 0.94 -13.35 3.98
CA LEU A 153 1.78 -12.50 3.15
C LEU A 153 0.97 -11.74 2.08
N ALA A 154 -0.35 -11.92 1.99
CA ALA A 154 -1.19 -11.18 1.04
C ALA A 154 -1.07 -9.64 1.17
N PRO A 155 -1.07 -9.04 2.38
CA PRO A 155 -0.80 -7.62 2.54
C PRO A 155 0.58 -7.20 2.02
N THR A 156 1.59 -8.03 2.25
CA THR A 156 2.95 -7.81 1.72
C THR A 156 2.96 -7.85 0.19
N LEU A 157 2.31 -8.85 -0.42
CA LEU A 157 2.19 -8.96 -1.86
C LEU A 157 1.47 -7.74 -2.44
N LEU A 158 0.45 -7.23 -1.75
CA LEU A 158 -0.22 -5.98 -2.11
C LEU A 158 0.76 -4.79 -2.08
N VAL A 159 1.66 -4.70 -1.09
CA VAL A 159 2.71 -3.66 -1.06
C VAL A 159 3.66 -3.80 -2.24
N ILE A 160 4.04 -5.02 -2.63
CA ILE A 160 4.94 -5.27 -3.76
C ILE A 160 4.26 -4.88 -5.07
N ILE A 161 3.04 -5.37 -5.31
CA ILE A 161 2.26 -5.05 -6.52
C ILE A 161 2.03 -3.54 -6.59
N HIS A 162 1.62 -2.91 -5.48
CA HIS A 162 1.48 -1.47 -5.41
C HIS A 162 2.82 -0.77 -5.64
N GLY A 163 3.90 -1.26 -5.04
CA GLY A 163 5.25 -0.74 -5.19
C GLY A 163 5.72 -0.70 -6.64
N ILE A 164 5.45 -1.75 -7.40
CA ILE A 164 5.90 -1.85 -8.79
C ILE A 164 4.96 -1.08 -9.73
N THR A 165 3.64 -1.15 -9.50
CA THR A 165 2.66 -0.55 -10.42
C THR A 165 2.34 0.91 -10.13
N GLN A 166 2.69 1.40 -8.93
CA GLN A 166 2.26 2.71 -8.44
C GLN A 166 3.42 3.64 -8.09
N ILE A 167 4.51 3.55 -8.85
CA ILE A 167 5.67 4.46 -8.75
C ILE A 167 5.20 5.91 -8.92
N PRO A 168 5.51 6.83 -7.99
CA PRO A 168 5.05 8.22 -8.02
C PRO A 168 5.81 9.05 -9.07
N THR A 169 5.59 8.75 -10.34
CA THR A 169 6.07 9.54 -11.47
C THR A 169 5.28 10.84 -11.60
N ARG A 170 5.84 11.83 -12.28
CA ARG A 170 5.17 13.10 -12.58
C ARG A 170 3.79 12.87 -13.20
N ASP A 171 3.71 12.12 -14.30
CA ASP A 171 2.45 11.86 -15.03
C ASP A 171 1.37 11.26 -14.13
N ARG A 172 1.79 10.38 -13.23
CA ARG A 172 0.88 9.75 -12.29
C ARG A 172 0.36 10.73 -11.24
N LEU A 173 1.22 11.55 -10.65
CA LEU A 173 0.81 12.57 -9.69
C LEU A 173 -0.15 13.57 -10.32
N VAL A 174 0.10 13.94 -11.58
CA VAL A 174 -0.80 14.79 -12.36
C VAL A 174 -2.13 14.08 -12.62
N SER A 175 -2.12 12.80 -13.03
CA SER A 175 -3.36 12.03 -13.22
C SER A 175 -4.19 11.89 -11.94
N ILE A 176 -3.54 11.87 -10.78
CA ILE A 176 -4.22 11.85 -9.47
C ILE A 176 -4.88 13.21 -9.22
N HIS A 177 -4.17 14.31 -9.51
CA HIS A 177 -4.72 15.66 -9.42
C HIS A 177 -5.92 15.86 -10.34
N ASP A 178 -5.83 15.43 -11.60
CA ASP A 178 -6.92 15.57 -12.58
C ASP A 178 -8.19 14.85 -12.13
N ARG A 179 -8.07 13.63 -11.58
CA ARG A 179 -9.19 12.83 -11.05
C ARG A 179 -9.85 13.42 -9.82
N VAL A 180 -9.18 14.37 -9.17
CA VAL A 180 -9.65 15.03 -7.94
C VAL A 180 -10.30 16.35 -8.26
N VAL A 181 -9.76 17.06 -9.26
CA VAL A 181 -10.30 18.32 -9.76
C VAL A 181 -11.50 18.09 -10.70
N SER A 182 -11.61 16.91 -11.33
CA SER A 182 -12.78 16.43 -12.09
C SER A 182 -13.98 16.11 -11.21
#